data_AF-A0A8T2Q4H2-F1
#
_entry.id   AF-A0A8T2Q4H2-F1
#
_cell.length_a   1.000
_cell.length_b   1.000
_cell.length_c   1.000
_cell.angle_alpha   90.00
_cell.angle_beta   90.00
_cell.angle_gamma   90.00
#
_symmetry.space_group_name_H-M   'P 1'
#
loop_
_entity.id
_entity.type
_entity.pdbx_description
1 polymer ?
#
loop_
_entity_poly.entity_id
_entity_poly.type
_entity_poly.pdbx_seq_one_letter_code
_entity_poly.pdbx_strand_id
1 'polypeptide(L)'
;MPPKKGGSGRKDGSGRDDKAGNIEGLLLEKDLEIATLLDKLSRLEKRSLKLTVLTEKQHNAAKEMEEKLQDVISCLTIDVKEKEEKINGLEVALGDLKAESTATIEALTKDLNELRNTHKFVTEDLRLQLANAQVQLRDIDDFRAKKTAIEQEVVGLKEKIEEERKKHQDVISDIERAALQEKERLRKEMTVRIEETKIQMLQQMDEQLHAKTKRTMVENEQLGKELGYHVRQTEMLLEKNEKLVQENIELHRKVLLAKEVQEDLSHRNRMNQKTIRILLYKLRERHYRLKSEKHAQEQELKVLSYQHNSEPFDILELNQKSRPTDDKSDDITTRTAEEALKFLQACLESIETDHIDKIIKLRLNSRLKAEVGDRLKANSCHENPFDGLNSQEKHEVLMHILRAAVSLRAVCQNAGISSQWNESPHLDNISCKEEAFSVDEILKLPIERLCLGDAVVNKSERNVKSVSSSAQTDEMDVEEHIILEMKHHLQACNASGAGA
;
A
#
# COMPACT_ATOMS: atom_id res chain seq x y z
N MET A 1 109.06 -15.80 133.75
CA MET A 1 109.30 -15.77 135.21
C MET A 1 110.11 -17.00 135.63
N PRO A 2 110.86 -16.97 136.74
CA PRO A 2 111.46 -18.16 137.42
C PRO A 2 110.39 -18.82 138.36
N PRO A 3 110.66 -19.72 139.35
CA PRO A 3 111.91 -20.32 139.90
C PRO A 3 111.80 -21.87 140.13
N LYS A 4 112.47 -22.67 141.02
CA LYS A 4 113.59 -22.56 142.02
C LYS A 4 114.18 -23.98 142.36
N LYS A 5 115.29 -23.97 143.12
CA LYS A 5 115.99 -24.98 143.98
C LYS A 5 115.20 -26.19 144.56
N GLY A 6 115.83 -27.29 145.05
CA GLY A 6 117.25 -27.73 145.06
C GLY A 6 117.85 -28.17 146.45
N GLY A 7 118.89 -29.03 146.44
CA GLY A 7 119.81 -29.34 147.58
C GLY A 7 119.48 -30.55 148.49
N SER A 8 120.35 -31.04 149.41
CA SER A 8 121.84 -30.96 149.52
C SER A 8 122.45 -31.72 150.73
N GLY A 9 123.50 -32.55 150.54
CA GLY A 9 124.54 -32.90 151.56
C GLY A 9 124.18 -33.92 152.67
N ARG A 10 125.07 -34.28 153.64
CA ARG A 10 126.57 -34.18 153.75
C ARG A 10 127.08 -34.85 155.07
N LYS A 11 128.34 -35.36 155.10
CA LYS A 11 129.26 -35.51 156.28
C LYS A 11 128.86 -36.51 157.42
N ASP A 12 129.73 -37.02 158.33
CA ASP A 12 131.22 -37.05 158.50
C ASP A 12 131.65 -38.11 159.57
N GLY A 13 132.89 -38.66 159.47
CA GLY A 13 133.77 -39.07 160.60
C GLY A 13 133.52 -40.38 161.38
N SER A 14 134.45 -40.89 162.21
CA SER A 14 135.92 -40.66 162.35
C SER A 14 136.62 -41.65 163.34
N GLY A 15 137.77 -42.24 162.96
CA GLY A 15 138.77 -42.87 163.87
C GLY A 15 138.50 -44.29 164.43
N ARG A 16 139.47 -45.03 165.01
CA ARG A 16 140.94 -44.79 165.11
C ARG A 16 141.74 -46.04 165.61
N ASP A 17 142.99 -46.18 165.13
CA ASP A 17 144.20 -46.84 165.68
C ASP A 17 144.30 -48.34 166.12
N ASP A 18 145.38 -48.97 165.60
CA ASP A 18 146.37 -49.89 166.23
C ASP A 18 146.21 -51.42 166.47
N LYS A 19 147.13 -52.17 165.81
CA LYS A 19 148.03 -53.26 166.31
C LYS A 19 147.50 -54.70 166.56
N ALA A 20 147.55 -55.49 165.49
CA ALA A 20 148.33 -56.74 165.36
C ALA A 20 148.36 -57.77 166.52
N GLY A 21 147.56 -58.83 166.40
CA GLY A 21 147.70 -60.09 167.15
C GLY A 21 146.77 -61.20 166.64
N ASN A 22 147.34 -62.35 166.24
CA ASN A 22 146.68 -63.55 165.68
C ASN A 22 145.79 -63.38 164.43
N ILE A 23 146.12 -64.19 163.39
CA ILE A 23 145.59 -64.09 162.02
C ILE A 23 144.17 -64.67 161.85
N GLU A 24 143.64 -65.32 162.88
CA GLU A 24 142.48 -66.22 162.80
C GLU A 24 141.11 -65.51 162.92
N GLY A 25 141.06 -64.32 163.53
CA GLY A 25 139.80 -63.55 163.68
C GLY A 25 139.37 -62.75 162.44
N LEU A 26 140.31 -62.45 161.53
CA LEU A 26 140.10 -61.49 160.44
C LEU A 26 139.22 -62.04 159.30
N LEU A 27 139.12 -63.37 159.18
CA LEU A 27 138.14 -64.04 158.32
C LEU A 27 136.71 -63.78 158.80
N LEU A 28 136.44 -63.97 160.08
CA LEU A 28 135.09 -63.90 160.65
C LEU A 28 134.46 -62.51 160.54
N GLU A 29 135.28 -61.45 160.69
CA GLU A 29 134.82 -60.07 160.49
C GLU A 29 134.53 -59.75 159.01
N LYS A 30 135.29 -60.35 158.07
CA LYS A 30 135.02 -60.22 156.63
C LYS A 30 133.78 -61.00 156.21
N ASP A 31 133.53 -62.17 156.78
CA ASP A 31 132.28 -62.92 156.58
C ASP A 31 131.06 -62.15 157.11
N LEU A 32 131.21 -61.44 158.24
CA LEU A 32 130.17 -60.55 158.77
C LEU A 32 129.94 -59.33 157.86
N GLU A 33 131.00 -58.71 157.33
CA GLU A 33 130.89 -57.63 156.35
C GLU A 33 130.17 -58.11 155.07
N ILE A 34 130.55 -59.27 154.54
CA ILE A 34 129.89 -59.94 153.41
C ILE A 34 128.39 -60.17 153.71
N ALA A 35 128.03 -60.66 154.89
CA ALA A 35 126.64 -60.85 155.29
C ALA A 35 125.83 -59.53 155.29
N THR A 36 126.41 -58.43 155.79
CA THR A 36 125.73 -57.11 155.75
C THR A 36 125.65 -56.51 154.35
N LEU A 37 126.61 -56.81 153.47
CA LEU A 37 126.56 -56.45 152.05
C LEU A 37 125.52 -57.27 151.29
N LEU A 38 125.35 -58.55 151.60
CA LEU A 38 124.31 -59.41 151.04
C LEU A 38 122.90 -58.98 151.47
N ASP A 39 122.68 -58.57 152.72
CA ASP A 39 121.39 -57.98 153.13
C ASP A 39 121.15 -56.61 152.46
N LYS A 40 122.17 -55.75 152.33
CA LYS A 40 122.06 -54.50 151.53
C LYS A 40 121.72 -54.78 150.07
N LEU A 41 122.36 -55.77 149.44
CA LEU A 41 122.03 -56.22 148.09
C LEU A 41 120.58 -56.73 148.02
N SER A 42 120.17 -57.63 148.92
CA SER A 42 118.80 -58.14 148.95
C SER A 42 117.75 -57.02 149.17
N ARG A 43 118.06 -55.99 149.97
CA ARG A 43 117.20 -54.81 150.14
C ARG A 43 117.15 -53.93 148.89
N LEU A 44 118.28 -53.72 148.20
CA LEU A 44 118.36 -52.97 146.94
C LEU A 44 117.68 -53.73 145.80
N GLU A 45 117.80 -55.05 145.75
CA GLU A 45 117.16 -55.96 144.80
C GLU A 45 115.65 -56.02 145.04
N LYS A 46 115.19 -56.16 146.29
CA LYS A 46 113.76 -56.00 146.66
C LYS A 46 113.22 -54.61 146.36
N ARG A 47 114.05 -53.55 146.42
CA ARG A 47 113.68 -52.19 146.01
C ARG A 47 113.64 -52.05 144.48
N SER A 48 114.56 -52.70 143.77
CA SER A 48 114.61 -52.78 142.31
C SER A 48 113.37 -53.48 141.78
N LEU A 49 113.05 -54.67 142.29
CA LEU A 49 111.83 -55.42 141.99
C LEU A 49 110.55 -54.62 142.30
N LYS A 50 110.52 -53.85 143.39
CA LYS A 50 109.38 -52.94 143.66
C LYS A 50 109.31 -51.76 142.69
N LEU A 51 110.44 -51.25 142.22
CA LEU A 51 110.50 -50.20 141.20
C LEU A 51 110.11 -50.74 139.82
N THR A 52 110.61 -51.89 139.39
CA THR A 52 110.24 -52.50 138.10
C THR A 52 108.75 -52.81 138.07
N VAL A 53 108.20 -53.45 139.10
CA VAL A 53 106.74 -53.72 139.21
C VAL A 53 105.92 -52.42 139.28
N LEU A 54 106.44 -51.32 139.83
CA LEU A 54 105.75 -50.03 139.78
C LEU A 54 105.81 -49.37 138.40
N THR A 55 106.96 -49.39 137.72
CA THR A 55 107.08 -48.88 136.35
C THR A 55 106.28 -49.73 135.35
N GLU A 56 106.22 -51.05 135.55
CA GLU A 56 105.41 -51.98 134.77
C GLU A 56 103.91 -51.74 134.99
N LYS A 57 103.47 -51.52 136.24
CA LYS A 57 102.10 -51.08 136.52
C LYS A 57 101.76 -49.72 135.93
N GLN A 58 102.68 -48.75 135.96
CA GLN A 58 102.49 -47.44 135.32
C GLN A 58 102.47 -47.54 133.79
N HIS A 59 103.31 -48.40 133.21
CA HIS A 59 103.33 -48.65 131.77
C HIS A 59 102.06 -49.36 131.30
N ASN A 60 101.60 -50.38 132.02
CA ASN A 60 100.34 -51.07 131.74
C ASN A 60 99.14 -50.13 131.90
N ALA A 61 99.10 -49.28 132.93
CA ALA A 61 98.05 -48.28 133.10
C ALA A 61 98.07 -47.20 132.01
N ALA A 62 99.26 -46.80 131.54
CA ALA A 62 99.41 -45.89 130.39
C ALA A 62 98.94 -46.57 129.09
N LYS A 63 99.30 -47.84 128.86
CA LYS A 63 98.87 -48.63 127.70
C LYS A 63 97.35 -48.88 127.70
N GLU A 64 96.77 -49.21 128.84
CA GLU A 64 95.31 -49.29 129.01
C GLU A 64 94.61 -47.94 128.71
N MET A 65 95.24 -46.81 129.05
CA MET A 65 94.70 -45.48 128.76
C MET A 65 94.86 -45.12 127.28
N GLU A 66 95.97 -45.51 126.65
CA GLU A 66 96.24 -45.38 125.22
C GLU A 66 95.27 -46.22 124.39
N GLU A 67 95.02 -47.48 124.76
CA GLU A 67 94.01 -48.36 124.17
C GLU A 67 92.60 -47.75 124.28
N LYS A 68 92.19 -47.28 125.47
CA LYS A 68 90.88 -46.64 125.67
C LYS A 68 90.75 -45.32 124.89
N LEU A 69 91.83 -44.56 124.73
CA LEU A 69 91.85 -43.36 123.88
C LEU A 69 91.78 -43.74 122.40
N GLN A 70 92.45 -44.79 121.97
CA GLN A 70 92.45 -45.27 120.59
C GLN A 70 91.09 -45.85 120.20
N ASP A 71 90.43 -46.58 121.10
CA ASP A 71 89.04 -47.03 120.96
C ASP A 71 88.10 -45.82 120.80
N VAL A 72 88.16 -44.83 121.71
CA VAL A 72 87.33 -43.62 121.63
C VAL A 72 87.59 -42.82 120.35
N ILE A 73 88.85 -42.68 119.93
CA ILE A 73 89.22 -42.04 118.66
C ILE A 73 88.66 -42.84 117.49
N SER A 74 88.69 -44.18 117.52
CA SER A 74 88.13 -45.01 116.46
C SER A 74 86.61 -44.86 116.36
N CYS A 75 85.88 -44.89 117.48
CA CYS A 75 84.43 -44.68 117.54
C CYS A 75 84.06 -43.29 117.01
N LEU A 76 84.72 -42.22 117.49
CA LEU A 76 84.48 -40.87 117.01
C LEU A 76 84.85 -40.69 115.53
N THR A 77 85.86 -41.40 115.02
CA THR A 77 86.22 -41.37 113.59
C THR A 77 85.17 -42.09 112.73
N ILE A 78 84.56 -43.17 113.24
CA ILE A 78 83.44 -43.87 112.57
C ILE A 78 82.20 -42.98 112.60
N ASP A 79 81.84 -42.42 113.76
CA ASP A 79 80.71 -41.49 113.89
C ASP A 79 80.86 -40.28 112.96
N VAL A 80 82.05 -39.65 112.91
CA VAL A 80 82.31 -38.51 112.01
C VAL A 80 82.11 -38.92 110.55
N LYS A 81 82.67 -40.07 110.10
CA LYS A 81 82.46 -40.58 108.74
C LYS A 81 81.00 -40.87 108.45
N GLU A 82 80.28 -41.51 109.36
CA GLU A 82 78.83 -41.74 109.21
C GLU A 82 78.05 -40.43 109.10
N LYS A 83 78.47 -39.35 109.79
CA LYS A 83 77.85 -38.03 109.68
C LYS A 83 78.22 -37.34 108.38
N GLU A 84 79.47 -37.43 107.93
CA GLU A 84 79.95 -36.91 106.64
C GLU A 84 79.23 -37.60 105.47
N GLU A 85 79.11 -38.94 105.49
CA GLU A 85 78.33 -39.70 104.50
C GLU A 85 76.85 -39.29 104.48
N LYS A 86 76.24 -39.06 105.66
CA LYS A 86 74.85 -38.60 105.77
C LYS A 86 74.68 -37.15 105.33
N ILE A 87 75.65 -36.27 105.56
CA ILE A 87 75.67 -34.90 105.05
C ILE A 87 75.80 -34.92 103.53
N ASN A 88 76.80 -35.63 102.99
CA ASN A 88 77.01 -35.77 101.54
C ASN A 88 75.77 -36.34 100.84
N GLY A 89 75.12 -37.36 101.40
CA GLY A 89 73.88 -37.94 100.86
C GLY A 89 72.70 -36.96 100.89
N LEU A 90 72.57 -36.14 101.94
CA LEU A 90 71.57 -35.09 102.01
C LEU A 90 71.87 -33.92 101.06
N GLU A 91 73.14 -33.55 100.87
CA GLU A 91 73.56 -32.50 99.93
C GLU A 91 73.33 -32.92 98.47
N VAL A 92 73.61 -34.18 98.11
CA VAL A 92 73.27 -34.75 96.80
C VAL A 92 71.76 -34.74 96.61
N ALA A 93 70.97 -35.31 97.54
CA ALA A 93 69.51 -35.34 97.40
C ALA A 93 68.87 -33.93 97.34
N LEU A 94 69.46 -32.94 98.03
CA LEU A 94 69.04 -31.54 97.98
C LEU A 94 69.47 -30.86 96.67
N GLY A 95 70.59 -31.29 96.07
CA GLY A 95 71.00 -30.91 94.71
C GLY A 95 70.06 -31.47 93.65
N ASP A 96 69.74 -32.76 93.71
CA ASP A 96 68.82 -33.44 92.79
C ASP A 96 67.41 -32.85 92.87
N LEU A 97 66.88 -32.65 94.08
CA LEU A 97 65.56 -32.01 94.29
C LEU A 97 65.52 -30.56 93.78
N LYS A 98 66.64 -29.82 93.87
CA LYS A 98 66.76 -28.50 93.24
C LYS A 98 66.77 -28.60 91.71
N ALA A 99 67.50 -29.55 91.15
CA ALA A 99 67.57 -29.77 89.70
C ALA A 99 66.20 -30.14 89.12
N GLU A 100 65.47 -31.05 89.78
CA GLU A 100 64.09 -31.43 89.44
C GLU A 100 63.13 -30.23 89.58
N SER A 101 63.26 -29.45 90.65
CA SER A 101 62.48 -28.21 90.84
C SER A 101 62.76 -27.17 89.74
N THR A 102 64.01 -26.97 89.33
CA THR A 102 64.32 -26.09 88.19
C THR A 102 63.80 -26.64 86.86
N ALA A 103 63.95 -27.94 86.60
CA ALA A 103 63.49 -28.57 85.36
C ALA A 103 61.96 -28.55 85.24
N THR A 104 61.23 -28.75 86.34
CA THR A 104 59.76 -28.63 86.36
C THR A 104 59.28 -27.18 86.21
N ILE A 105 60.00 -26.20 86.76
CA ILE A 105 59.73 -24.77 86.51
C ILE A 105 60.01 -24.40 85.04
N GLU A 106 61.10 -24.88 84.45
CA GLU A 106 61.43 -24.66 83.04
C GLU A 106 60.39 -25.31 82.10
N ALA A 107 59.95 -26.53 82.40
CA ALA A 107 58.86 -27.19 81.66
C ALA A 107 57.54 -26.40 81.77
N LEU A 108 57.09 -26.07 82.97
CA LEU A 108 55.84 -25.33 83.18
C LEU A 108 55.88 -23.91 82.57
N THR A 109 57.03 -23.23 82.59
CA THR A 109 57.17 -21.91 81.96
C THR A 109 57.25 -22.00 80.43
N LYS A 110 57.78 -23.09 79.86
CA LYS A 110 57.68 -23.39 78.43
C LYS A 110 56.22 -23.63 78.02
N ASP A 111 55.52 -24.52 78.72
CA ASP A 111 54.12 -24.85 78.46
C ASP A 111 53.19 -23.63 78.58
N LEU A 112 53.39 -22.79 79.61
CA LEU A 112 52.66 -21.52 79.76
C LEU A 112 52.94 -20.54 78.62
N ASN A 113 54.16 -20.51 78.05
CA ASN A 113 54.47 -19.67 76.91
C ASN A 113 53.87 -20.21 75.60
N GLU A 114 53.85 -21.53 75.40
CA GLU A 114 53.20 -22.17 74.25
C GLU A 114 51.66 -21.99 74.30
N LEU A 115 51.06 -22.19 75.46
CA LEU A 115 49.64 -21.92 75.71
C LEU A 115 49.30 -20.43 75.53
N ARG A 116 50.17 -19.52 76.00
CA ARG A 116 49.99 -18.07 75.80
C ARG A 116 50.10 -17.69 74.31
N ASN A 117 50.98 -18.32 73.55
CA ASN A 117 51.18 -18.02 72.13
C ASN A 117 50.06 -18.59 71.25
N THR A 118 49.56 -19.79 71.55
CA THR A 118 48.36 -20.34 70.90
C THR A 118 47.12 -19.51 71.21
N HIS A 119 46.90 -19.09 72.46
CA HIS A 119 45.80 -18.16 72.79
C HIS A 119 45.91 -16.81 72.06
N LYS A 120 47.11 -16.22 71.92
CA LYS A 120 47.30 -15.02 71.08
C LYS A 120 46.88 -15.27 69.62
N PHE A 121 47.35 -16.37 69.03
CA PHE A 121 47.05 -16.71 67.64
C PHE A 121 45.54 -16.85 67.41
N VAL A 122 44.85 -17.61 68.28
CA VAL A 122 43.38 -17.76 68.22
C VAL A 122 42.66 -16.42 68.46
N THR A 123 43.19 -15.53 69.31
CA THR A 123 42.61 -14.21 69.54
C THR A 123 42.72 -13.30 68.31
N GLU A 124 43.87 -13.30 67.63
CA GLU A 124 44.07 -12.50 66.41
C GLU A 124 43.33 -13.08 65.20
N ASP A 125 43.22 -14.41 65.09
CA ASP A 125 42.39 -15.08 64.07
C ASP A 125 40.90 -14.74 64.25
N LEU A 126 40.34 -14.90 65.47
CA LEU A 126 38.96 -14.50 65.76
C LEU A 126 38.73 -12.99 65.56
N ARG A 127 39.73 -12.15 65.86
CA ARG A 127 39.70 -10.70 65.59
C ARG A 127 39.65 -10.41 64.10
N LEU A 128 40.42 -11.13 63.27
CA LEU A 128 40.44 -11.01 61.83
C LEU A 128 39.13 -11.50 61.20
N GLN A 129 38.59 -12.63 61.65
CA GLN A 129 37.29 -13.14 61.23
C GLN A 129 36.15 -12.17 61.58
N LEU A 130 36.16 -11.59 62.78
CA LEU A 130 35.21 -10.56 63.20
C LEU A 130 35.32 -9.29 62.34
N ALA A 131 36.54 -8.84 62.02
CA ALA A 131 36.75 -7.70 61.14
C ALA A 131 36.25 -7.97 59.70
N ASN A 132 36.51 -9.16 59.16
CA ASN A 132 36.02 -9.58 57.84
C ASN A 132 34.47 -9.64 57.82
N ALA A 133 33.84 -10.23 58.84
CA ALA A 133 32.39 -10.25 58.97
C ALA A 133 31.78 -8.82 59.09
N GLN A 134 32.48 -7.88 59.74
CA GLN A 134 32.06 -6.47 59.78
C GLN A 134 32.18 -5.76 58.43
N VAL A 135 33.14 -6.12 57.58
CA VAL A 135 33.23 -5.61 56.19
C VAL A 135 32.07 -6.16 55.36
N GLN A 136 31.88 -7.48 55.36
CA GLN A 136 30.79 -8.15 54.63
C GLN A 136 29.41 -7.63 55.04
N LEU A 137 29.19 -7.33 56.33
CA LEU A 137 27.94 -6.73 56.81
C LEU A 137 27.70 -5.35 56.20
N ARG A 138 28.74 -4.50 56.09
CA ARG A 138 28.65 -3.20 55.43
C ARG A 138 28.35 -3.36 53.95
N ASP A 139 29.02 -4.28 53.26
CA ASP A 139 28.78 -4.54 51.84
C ASP A 139 27.32 -4.97 51.57
N ILE A 140 26.74 -5.76 52.49
CA ILE A 140 25.33 -6.18 52.46
C ILE A 140 24.37 -5.01 52.71
N ASP A 141 24.67 -4.12 53.66
CA ASP A 141 23.83 -2.93 53.92
C ASP A 141 23.94 -1.90 52.78
N ASP A 142 25.13 -1.71 52.20
CA ASP A 142 25.37 -0.90 51.00
C ASP A 142 24.63 -1.46 49.78
N PHE A 143 24.65 -2.79 49.59
CA PHE A 143 23.88 -3.47 48.55
C PHE A 143 22.37 -3.33 48.79
N ARG A 144 21.90 -3.44 50.04
CA ARG A 144 20.49 -3.22 50.40
C ARG A 144 20.06 -1.79 50.08
N ALA A 145 20.87 -0.78 50.44
CA ALA A 145 20.58 0.62 50.14
C ALA A 145 20.48 0.88 48.63
N LYS A 146 21.47 0.40 47.85
CA LYS A 146 21.48 0.48 46.37
C LYS A 146 20.26 -0.23 45.77
N LYS A 147 19.93 -1.43 46.26
CA LYS A 147 18.73 -2.16 45.85
C LYS A 147 17.46 -1.35 46.11
N THR A 148 17.27 -0.79 47.31
CA THR A 148 16.06 -0.01 47.63
C THR A 148 15.93 1.26 46.80
N ALA A 149 17.05 1.91 46.42
CA ALA A 149 17.03 3.05 45.51
C ALA A 149 16.58 2.64 44.09
N ILE A 150 17.14 1.55 43.54
CA ILE A 150 16.75 1.02 42.23
C ILE A 150 15.28 0.57 42.23
N GLU A 151 14.80 -0.08 43.31
CA GLU A 151 13.39 -0.46 43.43
C GLU A 151 12.45 0.77 43.46
N GLN A 152 12.85 1.88 44.09
CA GLN A 152 12.12 3.15 44.05
C GLN A 152 12.14 3.80 42.65
N GLU A 153 13.27 3.81 41.97
CA GLU A 153 13.38 4.32 40.59
C GLU A 153 12.51 3.50 39.61
N VAL A 154 12.49 2.17 39.74
CA VAL A 154 11.65 1.28 38.94
C VAL A 154 10.16 1.52 39.20
N VAL A 155 9.74 1.81 40.43
CA VAL A 155 8.35 2.21 40.73
C VAL A 155 8.03 3.56 40.08
N GLY A 156 8.85 4.58 40.31
CA GLY A 156 8.61 5.92 39.75
C GLY A 156 8.69 6.00 38.22
N LEU A 157 9.40 5.08 37.56
CA LEU A 157 9.37 4.93 36.10
C LEU A 157 8.08 4.23 35.62
N LYS A 158 7.57 3.23 36.34
CA LYS A 158 6.29 2.58 36.02
C LYS A 158 5.12 3.55 36.17
N GLU A 159 5.12 4.37 37.23
CA GLU A 159 4.10 5.41 37.44
C GLU A 159 4.09 6.42 36.28
N LYS A 160 5.26 6.89 35.83
CA LYS A 160 5.38 7.78 34.66
C LYS A 160 4.91 7.14 33.35
N ILE A 161 5.22 5.86 33.13
CA ILE A 161 4.77 5.12 31.93
C ILE A 161 3.24 5.02 31.92
N GLU A 162 2.62 4.75 33.07
CA GLU A 162 1.16 4.63 33.16
C GLU A 162 0.46 6.01 33.08
N GLU A 163 1.05 7.06 33.65
CA GLU A 163 0.64 8.44 33.42
C GLU A 163 0.64 8.82 31.94
N GLU A 164 1.74 8.56 31.22
CA GLU A 164 1.85 8.88 29.79
C GLU A 164 0.89 8.05 28.97
N ARG A 165 0.76 6.73 29.23
CA ARG A 165 -0.26 5.87 28.60
C ARG A 165 -1.66 6.45 28.76
N LYS A 166 -2.02 6.90 29.96
CA LYS A 166 -3.32 7.54 30.21
C LYS A 166 -3.49 8.83 29.40
N LYS A 167 -2.50 9.74 29.43
CA LYS A 167 -2.52 10.98 28.63
C LYS A 167 -2.68 10.69 27.14
N HIS A 168 -1.99 9.67 26.62
CA HIS A 168 -2.09 9.26 25.21
C HIS A 168 -3.47 8.66 24.91
N GLN A 169 -4.05 7.86 25.82
CA GLN A 169 -5.39 7.29 25.66
C GLN A 169 -6.50 8.38 25.69
N ASP A 170 -6.36 9.38 26.56
CA ASP A 170 -7.25 10.54 26.63
C ASP A 170 -7.17 11.35 25.31
N VAL A 171 -5.96 11.62 24.80
CA VAL A 171 -5.73 12.30 23.50
C VAL A 171 -6.30 11.51 22.32
N ILE A 172 -6.14 10.18 22.29
CA ILE A 172 -6.75 9.33 21.26
C ILE A 172 -8.27 9.45 21.31
N SER A 173 -8.88 9.41 22.50
CA SER A 173 -10.34 9.54 22.66
C SER A 173 -10.87 10.88 22.15
N ASP A 174 -10.15 11.99 22.40
CA ASP A 174 -10.53 13.30 21.87
C ASP A 174 -10.35 13.41 20.34
N ILE A 175 -9.30 12.80 19.77
CA ILE A 175 -9.10 12.74 18.32
C ILE A 175 -10.20 11.91 17.65
N GLU A 176 -10.55 10.74 18.19
CA GLU A 176 -11.65 9.91 17.70
C GLU A 176 -12.99 10.65 17.76
N ARG A 177 -13.24 11.37 18.87
CA ARG A 177 -14.45 12.16 19.06
C ARG A 177 -14.55 13.31 18.05
N ALA A 178 -13.45 14.03 17.80
CA ALA A 178 -13.39 15.07 16.79
C ALA A 178 -13.58 14.50 15.37
N ALA A 179 -12.95 13.37 15.05
CA ALA A 179 -13.09 12.69 13.77
C ALA A 179 -14.53 12.20 13.51
N LEU A 180 -15.23 11.70 14.54
CA LEU A 180 -16.64 11.33 14.45
C LEU A 180 -17.54 12.56 14.21
N GLN A 181 -17.30 13.66 14.92
CA GLN A 181 -18.04 14.92 14.71
C GLN A 181 -17.84 15.49 13.30
N GLU A 182 -16.61 15.50 12.79
CA GLU A 182 -16.32 15.98 11.44
C GLU A 182 -16.92 15.05 10.37
N LYS A 183 -16.87 13.72 10.58
CA LYS A 183 -17.51 12.73 9.71
C LYS A 183 -19.03 12.91 9.67
N GLU A 184 -19.67 13.30 10.78
CA GLU A 184 -21.07 13.70 10.78
C GLU A 184 -21.32 15.04 10.08
N ARG A 185 -20.46 16.04 10.29
CA ARG A 185 -20.55 17.35 9.64
C ARG A 185 -20.50 17.22 8.12
N LEU A 186 -19.53 16.46 7.59
CA LEU A 186 -19.37 16.18 6.17
C LEU A 186 -20.53 15.36 5.59
N ARG A 187 -21.09 14.40 6.34
CA ARG A 187 -22.32 13.67 5.92
C ARG A 187 -23.51 14.61 5.79
N LYS A 188 -23.71 15.53 6.75
CA LYS A 188 -24.79 16.54 6.72
C LYS A 188 -24.59 17.50 5.54
N GLU A 189 -23.37 18.01 5.34
CA GLU A 189 -22.99 18.90 4.23
C GLU A 189 -23.19 18.23 2.86
N MET A 190 -22.78 16.96 2.70
CA MET A 190 -23.01 16.18 1.47
C MET A 190 -24.51 15.97 1.20
N THR A 191 -25.29 15.66 2.24
CA THR A 191 -26.74 15.45 2.11
C THR A 191 -27.44 16.74 1.64
N VAL A 192 -27.03 17.90 2.19
CA VAL A 192 -27.53 19.21 1.74
C VAL A 192 -27.16 19.46 0.28
N ARG A 193 -25.90 19.28 -0.14
CA ARG A 193 -25.50 19.45 -1.55
C ARG A 193 -26.25 18.55 -2.53
N ILE A 194 -26.57 17.32 -2.13
CA ILE A 194 -27.37 16.40 -2.96
C ILE A 194 -28.78 16.94 -3.16
N GLU A 195 -29.43 17.44 -2.11
CA GLU A 195 -30.77 18.01 -2.19
C GLU A 195 -30.77 19.36 -2.95
N GLU A 196 -29.77 20.21 -2.75
CA GLU A 196 -29.54 21.44 -3.54
C GLU A 196 -29.39 21.13 -5.03
N THR A 197 -28.55 20.14 -5.39
CA THR A 197 -28.34 19.70 -6.78
C THR A 197 -29.63 19.14 -7.38
N LYS A 198 -30.39 18.36 -6.61
CA LYS A 198 -31.70 17.82 -7.00
C LYS A 198 -32.73 18.92 -7.24
N ILE A 199 -32.77 19.96 -6.40
CA ILE A 199 -33.63 21.14 -6.60
C ILE A 199 -33.21 21.89 -7.88
N GLN A 200 -31.92 22.10 -8.11
CA GLN A 200 -31.41 22.75 -9.34
C GLN A 200 -31.76 21.94 -10.60
N MET A 201 -31.63 20.60 -10.57
CA MET A 201 -32.03 19.74 -11.69
C MET A 201 -33.54 19.80 -11.96
N LEU A 202 -34.38 19.83 -10.92
CA LEU A 202 -35.82 19.98 -11.06
C LEU A 202 -36.19 21.36 -11.64
N GLN A 203 -35.54 22.43 -11.19
CA GLN A 203 -35.71 23.78 -11.74
C GLN A 203 -35.32 23.84 -13.23
N GLN A 204 -34.15 23.30 -13.60
CA GLN A 204 -33.71 23.24 -15.00
C GLN A 204 -34.66 22.40 -15.89
N MET A 205 -35.22 21.31 -15.36
CA MET A 205 -36.21 20.50 -16.07
C MET A 205 -37.52 21.28 -16.30
N ASP A 206 -38.00 22.02 -15.30
CA ASP A 206 -39.22 22.83 -15.39
C ASP A 206 -39.03 24.04 -16.32
N GLU A 207 -37.87 24.73 -16.25
CA GLU A 207 -37.49 25.77 -17.20
C GLU A 207 -37.44 25.25 -18.65
N GLN A 208 -36.87 24.05 -18.88
CA GLN A 208 -36.86 23.41 -20.20
C GLN A 208 -38.27 23.02 -20.66
N LEU A 209 -39.11 22.52 -19.76
CA LEU A 209 -40.51 22.15 -20.04
C LEU A 209 -41.33 23.40 -20.41
N HIS A 210 -41.20 24.49 -19.64
CA HIS A 210 -41.80 25.78 -19.95
C HIS A 210 -41.29 26.37 -21.26
N ALA A 211 -39.99 26.35 -21.52
CA ALA A 211 -39.40 26.83 -22.77
C ALA A 211 -39.88 26.04 -23.99
N LYS A 212 -39.95 24.71 -23.89
CA LYS A 212 -40.48 23.82 -24.93
C LYS A 212 -41.99 24.06 -25.15
N THR A 213 -42.78 24.15 -24.08
CA THR A 213 -44.23 24.42 -24.15
C THR A 213 -44.50 25.77 -24.81
N LYS A 214 -43.76 26.81 -24.42
CA LYS A 214 -43.84 28.15 -25.04
C LYS A 214 -43.46 28.12 -26.52
N ARG A 215 -42.43 27.37 -26.90
CA ARG A 215 -42.04 27.19 -28.31
C ARG A 215 -43.16 26.51 -29.10
N THR A 216 -43.68 25.37 -28.64
CA THR A 216 -44.76 24.64 -29.33
C THR A 216 -46.05 25.45 -29.40
N MET A 217 -46.35 26.31 -28.42
CA MET A 217 -47.47 27.26 -28.52
C MET A 217 -47.29 28.27 -29.66
N VAL A 218 -46.08 28.84 -29.83
CA VAL A 218 -45.75 29.77 -30.92
C VAL A 218 -45.71 29.07 -32.28
N GLU A 219 -45.19 27.84 -32.34
CA GLU A 219 -45.20 26.99 -33.55
C GLU A 219 -46.65 26.70 -33.99
N ASN A 220 -47.53 26.33 -33.05
CA ASN A 220 -48.95 26.12 -33.33
C ASN A 220 -49.67 27.42 -33.76
N GLU A 221 -49.34 28.56 -33.17
CA GLU A 221 -49.88 29.87 -33.59
C GLU A 221 -49.44 30.23 -35.01
N GLN A 222 -48.19 29.93 -35.38
CA GLN A 222 -47.65 30.14 -36.72
C GLN A 222 -48.29 29.21 -37.75
N LEU A 223 -48.39 27.91 -37.46
CA LEU A 223 -49.10 26.95 -38.30
C LEU A 223 -50.59 27.31 -38.48
N GLY A 224 -51.23 27.88 -37.45
CA GLY A 224 -52.58 28.41 -37.55
C GLY A 224 -52.72 29.60 -38.52
N LYS A 225 -51.71 30.48 -38.58
CA LYS A 225 -51.65 31.59 -39.56
C LYS A 225 -51.42 31.09 -40.98
N GLU A 226 -50.53 30.11 -41.15
CA GLU A 226 -50.23 29.49 -42.45
C GLU A 226 -51.43 28.72 -42.99
N LEU A 227 -52.10 27.93 -42.15
CA LEU A 227 -53.36 27.27 -42.50
C LEU A 227 -54.44 28.29 -42.88
N GLY A 228 -54.60 29.37 -42.09
CA GLY A 228 -55.53 30.46 -42.40
C GLY A 228 -55.22 31.21 -43.71
N TYR A 229 -53.94 31.32 -44.09
CA TYR A 229 -53.52 31.84 -45.39
C TYR A 229 -53.91 30.89 -46.53
N HIS A 230 -53.61 29.60 -46.38
CA HIS A 230 -53.93 28.59 -47.40
C HIS A 230 -55.44 28.40 -47.58
N VAL A 231 -56.24 28.45 -46.52
CA VAL A 231 -57.71 28.45 -46.60
C VAL A 231 -58.20 29.62 -47.47
N ARG A 232 -57.78 30.87 -47.18
CA ARG A 232 -58.14 32.04 -48.01
C ARG A 232 -57.67 31.93 -49.45
N GLN A 233 -56.50 31.34 -49.67
CA GLN A 233 -55.97 31.08 -51.02
C GLN A 233 -56.84 30.07 -51.78
N THR A 234 -57.32 29.03 -51.11
CA THR A 234 -58.24 28.02 -51.68
C THR A 234 -59.64 28.60 -51.91
N GLU A 235 -60.17 29.42 -51.01
CA GLU A 235 -61.43 30.16 -51.17
C GLU A 235 -61.38 31.06 -52.43
N MET A 236 -60.31 31.86 -52.58
CA MET A 236 -60.09 32.68 -53.78
C MET A 236 -59.93 31.87 -55.08
N LEU A 237 -59.50 30.60 -55.00
CA LEU A 237 -59.40 29.70 -56.15
C LEU A 237 -60.75 29.02 -56.47
N LEU A 238 -61.54 28.69 -55.45
CA LEU A 238 -62.92 28.20 -55.59
C LEU A 238 -63.81 29.27 -56.23
N GLU A 239 -63.80 30.51 -55.73
CA GLU A 239 -64.52 31.63 -56.36
C GLU A 239 -64.18 31.80 -57.85
N LYS A 240 -62.89 31.67 -58.20
CA LYS A 240 -62.43 31.77 -59.59
C LYS A 240 -62.89 30.57 -60.42
N ASN A 241 -62.92 29.37 -59.83
CA ASN A 241 -63.44 28.18 -60.48
C ASN A 241 -64.94 28.32 -60.76
N GLU A 242 -65.73 28.77 -59.78
CA GLU A 242 -67.16 29.03 -59.93
C GLU A 242 -67.45 30.06 -61.02
N LYS A 243 -66.71 31.18 -61.04
CA LYS A 243 -66.81 32.20 -62.10
C LYS A 243 -66.48 31.63 -63.48
N LEU A 244 -65.39 30.87 -63.61
CA LEU A 244 -65.02 30.19 -64.87
C LEU A 244 -66.03 29.11 -65.30
N VAL A 245 -66.69 28.43 -64.36
CA VAL A 245 -67.77 27.47 -64.64
C VAL A 245 -69.02 28.19 -65.12
N GLN A 246 -69.39 29.31 -64.52
CA GLN A 246 -70.50 30.16 -64.97
C GLN A 246 -70.23 30.72 -66.38
N GLU A 247 -69.03 31.25 -66.63
CA GLU A 247 -68.59 31.70 -67.97
C GLU A 247 -68.62 30.55 -68.99
N ASN A 248 -68.21 29.34 -68.62
CA ASN A 248 -68.26 28.17 -69.49
C ASN A 248 -69.71 27.79 -69.85
N ILE A 249 -70.62 27.78 -68.87
CA ILE A 249 -72.07 27.55 -69.08
C ILE A 249 -72.66 28.62 -70.00
N GLU A 250 -72.32 29.91 -69.79
CA GLU A 250 -72.74 31.00 -70.67
C GLU A 250 -72.21 30.84 -72.10
N LEU A 251 -70.93 30.55 -72.27
CA LEU A 251 -70.31 30.34 -73.58
C LEU A 251 -70.90 29.11 -74.27
N HIS A 252 -71.16 28.03 -73.55
CA HIS A 252 -71.83 26.85 -74.08
C HIS A 252 -73.25 27.19 -74.56
N ARG A 253 -74.02 27.95 -73.77
CA ARG A 253 -75.35 28.46 -74.18
C ARG A 253 -75.28 29.36 -75.41
N LYS A 254 -74.30 30.28 -75.48
CA LYS A 254 -74.06 31.15 -76.64
C LYS A 254 -73.71 30.32 -77.90
N VAL A 255 -72.91 29.26 -77.76
CA VAL A 255 -72.58 28.32 -78.84
C VAL A 255 -73.80 27.49 -79.29
N LEU A 256 -74.66 27.04 -78.38
CA LEU A 256 -75.90 26.34 -78.73
C LEU A 256 -76.85 27.24 -79.53
N LEU A 257 -77.10 28.46 -79.06
CA LEU A 257 -77.93 29.46 -79.77
C LEU A 257 -77.33 29.82 -81.14
N ALA A 258 -76.00 29.95 -81.24
CA ALA A 258 -75.32 30.21 -82.51
C ALA A 258 -75.47 29.05 -83.52
N LYS A 259 -75.45 27.79 -83.04
CA LYS A 259 -75.73 26.61 -83.88
C LYS A 259 -77.17 26.59 -84.37
N GLU A 260 -78.13 26.84 -83.48
CA GLU A 260 -79.56 26.92 -83.83
C GLU A 260 -79.80 27.98 -84.93
N VAL A 261 -79.24 29.19 -84.76
CA VAL A 261 -79.29 30.24 -85.78
C VAL A 261 -78.56 29.86 -87.07
N GLN A 262 -77.42 29.14 -87.00
CA GLN A 262 -76.70 28.65 -88.18
C GLN A 262 -77.50 27.58 -88.95
N GLU A 263 -78.16 26.66 -88.24
CA GLU A 263 -79.02 25.63 -88.83
C GLU A 263 -80.27 26.25 -89.46
N ASP A 264 -80.87 27.24 -88.82
CA ASP A 264 -82.03 27.95 -89.33
C ASP A 264 -81.68 28.83 -90.55
N LEU A 265 -80.53 29.52 -90.54
CA LEU A 265 -79.98 30.19 -91.72
C LEU A 265 -79.61 29.21 -92.84
N SER A 266 -79.08 28.03 -92.52
CA SER A 266 -78.79 26.96 -93.48
C SER A 266 -80.08 26.42 -94.11
N HIS A 267 -81.14 26.25 -93.33
CA HIS A 267 -82.46 25.86 -93.81
C HIS A 267 -83.07 26.93 -94.72
N ARG A 268 -83.08 28.20 -94.30
CA ARG A 268 -83.54 29.34 -95.11
C ARG A 268 -82.73 29.47 -96.41
N ASN A 269 -81.41 29.31 -96.36
CA ASN A 269 -80.53 29.32 -97.54
C ASN A 269 -80.86 28.15 -98.49
N ARG A 270 -81.02 26.92 -97.98
CA ARG A 270 -81.46 25.75 -98.77
C ARG A 270 -82.82 25.97 -99.43
N MET A 271 -83.77 26.63 -98.76
CA MET A 271 -85.07 26.97 -99.35
C MET A 271 -84.96 28.09 -100.39
N ASN A 272 -84.16 29.13 -100.15
CA ASN A 272 -83.86 30.17 -101.14
C ASN A 272 -83.18 29.58 -102.38
N GLN A 273 -82.22 28.66 -102.22
CA GLN A 273 -81.61 27.93 -103.33
C GLN A 273 -82.61 27.09 -104.12
N LYS A 274 -83.57 26.40 -103.46
CA LYS A 274 -84.65 25.69 -104.15
C LYS A 274 -85.52 26.67 -104.95
N THR A 275 -85.90 27.80 -104.36
CA THR A 275 -86.68 28.86 -105.03
C THR A 275 -85.93 29.43 -106.23
N ILE A 276 -84.63 29.71 -106.10
CA ILE A 276 -83.75 30.16 -107.20
C ILE A 276 -83.68 29.10 -108.30
N ARG A 277 -83.52 27.81 -107.98
CA ARG A 277 -83.55 26.73 -108.98
C ARG A 277 -84.91 26.65 -109.72
N ILE A 278 -86.02 26.83 -109.01
CA ILE A 278 -87.38 26.87 -109.60
C ILE A 278 -87.56 28.10 -110.50
N LEU A 279 -87.06 29.27 -110.09
CA LEU A 279 -87.11 30.50 -110.90
C LEU A 279 -86.21 30.39 -112.14
N LEU A 280 -84.99 29.85 -112.00
CA LEU A 280 -84.09 29.57 -113.13
C LEU A 280 -84.69 28.52 -114.08
N TYR A 281 -85.38 27.50 -113.57
CA TYR A 281 -86.11 26.54 -114.40
C TYR A 281 -87.22 27.22 -115.18
N LYS A 282 -88.08 28.03 -114.52
CA LYS A 282 -89.15 28.79 -115.19
C LYS A 282 -88.62 29.82 -116.19
N LEU A 283 -87.49 30.47 -115.91
CA LEU A 283 -86.81 31.37 -116.84
C LEU A 283 -86.29 30.61 -118.07
N ARG A 284 -85.65 29.45 -117.85
CA ARG A 284 -85.16 28.58 -118.94
C ARG A 284 -86.30 28.00 -119.77
N GLU A 285 -87.40 27.60 -119.13
CA GLU A 285 -88.63 27.16 -119.79
C GLU A 285 -89.23 28.29 -120.65
N ARG A 286 -89.38 29.50 -120.09
CA ARG A 286 -89.82 30.69 -120.84
C ARG A 286 -88.88 31.02 -122.00
N HIS A 287 -87.57 30.86 -121.82
CA HIS A 287 -86.57 31.05 -122.87
C HIS A 287 -86.69 29.98 -123.98
N TYR A 288 -86.99 28.72 -123.64
CA TYR A 288 -87.30 27.69 -124.63
C TYR A 288 -88.61 27.96 -125.37
N ARG A 289 -89.67 28.44 -124.68
CA ARG A 289 -90.92 28.88 -125.33
C ARG A 289 -90.65 30.03 -126.32
N LEU A 290 -89.99 31.10 -125.88
CA LEU A 290 -89.61 32.23 -126.74
C LEU A 290 -88.70 31.82 -127.91
N LYS A 291 -87.80 30.85 -127.74
CA LYS A 291 -86.96 30.32 -128.83
C LYS A 291 -87.75 29.43 -129.79
N SER A 292 -88.74 28.69 -129.30
CA SER A 292 -89.70 27.93 -130.12
C SER A 292 -90.62 28.85 -130.92
N GLU A 293 -91.10 29.93 -130.30
CA GLU A 293 -91.89 30.98 -130.94
C GLU A 293 -91.09 31.69 -132.03
N LYS A 294 -89.82 32.05 -131.77
CA LYS A 294 -88.89 32.53 -132.81
C LYS A 294 -88.73 31.54 -133.98
N HIS A 295 -88.48 30.26 -133.71
CA HIS A 295 -88.33 29.28 -134.79
C HIS A 295 -89.63 29.03 -135.58
N ALA A 296 -90.81 29.16 -134.95
CA ALA A 296 -92.07 29.14 -135.67
C ALA A 296 -92.20 30.35 -136.62
N GLN A 297 -91.90 31.55 -136.12
CA GLN A 297 -91.89 32.79 -136.93
C GLN A 297 -90.86 32.75 -138.07
N GLU A 298 -89.68 32.17 -137.85
CA GLU A 298 -88.68 31.93 -138.91
C GLU A 298 -89.14 30.92 -139.97
N GLN A 299 -90.01 29.96 -139.60
CA GLN A 299 -90.61 29.03 -140.57
C GLN A 299 -91.75 29.69 -141.35
N GLU A 300 -92.61 30.49 -140.71
CA GLU A 300 -93.63 31.29 -141.39
C GLU A 300 -92.98 32.28 -142.39
N LEU A 301 -91.92 32.98 -141.99
CA LEU A 301 -91.14 33.86 -142.88
C LEU A 301 -90.54 33.13 -144.09
N LYS A 302 -90.11 31.87 -143.94
CA LYS A 302 -89.59 31.04 -145.04
C LYS A 302 -90.67 30.45 -145.95
N VAL A 303 -91.91 30.33 -145.48
CA VAL A 303 -93.06 29.95 -146.32
C VAL A 303 -93.56 31.15 -147.13
N LEU A 304 -93.60 32.35 -146.51
CA LEU A 304 -94.00 33.59 -147.19
C LEU A 304 -93.02 34.02 -148.29
N SER A 305 -91.73 33.69 -148.18
CA SER A 305 -90.69 34.12 -149.14
C SER A 305 -90.69 33.41 -150.49
N TYR A 306 -91.71 32.62 -150.83
CA TYR A 306 -91.77 31.82 -152.07
C TYR A 306 -92.99 32.08 -152.97
N GLN A 307 -93.91 32.99 -152.61
CA GLN A 307 -95.19 33.14 -153.32
C GLN A 307 -95.55 34.54 -153.88
N HIS A 308 -94.70 35.57 -153.73
CA HIS A 308 -94.96 36.88 -154.36
C HIS A 308 -93.84 37.34 -155.29
N ASN A 309 -94.04 37.12 -156.60
CA ASN A 309 -93.35 37.87 -157.66
C ASN A 309 -93.97 39.28 -157.79
N SER A 310 -93.26 40.20 -158.49
CA SER A 310 -93.76 41.48 -159.07
C SER A 310 -94.49 42.46 -158.12
N GLU A 311 -94.11 43.74 -157.98
CA GLU A 311 -93.17 44.62 -158.71
C GLU A 311 -92.50 45.63 -157.74
N PRO A 312 -91.41 46.31 -158.13
CA PRO A 312 -90.65 47.23 -157.26
C PRO A 312 -91.13 48.70 -157.34
N PHE A 313 -90.81 49.50 -156.30
CA PHE A 313 -90.80 50.97 -156.38
C PHE A 313 -89.85 51.61 -155.35
N ASP A 314 -89.19 52.71 -155.73
CA ASP A 314 -88.16 53.41 -154.94
C ASP A 314 -88.71 54.54 -154.05
N ILE A 315 -87.87 55.08 -153.14
CA ILE A 315 -87.45 56.52 -153.05
C ILE A 315 -86.80 56.87 -151.68
N LEU A 316 -85.61 57.50 -151.72
CA LEU A 316 -84.87 58.30 -150.69
C LEU A 316 -84.69 57.72 -149.27
N GLU A 317 -83.51 57.56 -148.64
CA GLU A 317 -82.15 58.12 -148.72
C GLU A 317 -81.85 59.39 -147.86
N LEU A 318 -80.81 59.27 -146.98
CA LEU A 318 -80.14 60.30 -146.14
C LEU A 318 -80.98 60.90 -144.96
N ASN A 319 -80.40 61.28 -143.80
CA ASN A 319 -79.00 61.65 -143.53
C ASN A 319 -78.50 61.45 -142.06
N GLN A 320 -77.26 60.95 -141.91
CA GLN A 320 -76.22 61.23 -140.88
C GLN A 320 -76.40 61.05 -139.34
N LYS A 321 -75.52 60.16 -138.81
CA LYS A 321 -74.58 60.29 -137.65
C LYS A 321 -75.07 60.18 -136.19
N SER A 322 -74.35 59.49 -135.28
CA SER A 322 -73.26 58.49 -135.46
C SER A 322 -72.79 57.78 -134.16
N ARG A 323 -72.67 56.44 -134.24
CA ARG A 323 -71.63 55.54 -133.64
C ARG A 323 -71.53 55.37 -132.09
N PRO A 324 -70.91 54.27 -131.61
CA PRO A 324 -70.76 52.90 -132.15
C PRO A 324 -71.55 51.88 -131.27
N THR A 325 -71.93 50.64 -131.61
CA THR A 325 -71.30 49.50 -132.32
C THR A 325 -70.05 48.96 -131.60
N ASP A 326 -69.74 47.66 -131.53
CA ASP A 326 -70.34 46.43 -132.11
C ASP A 326 -70.76 45.49 -130.95
N ASP A 327 -71.87 44.73 -130.96
CA ASP A 327 -72.40 43.75 -131.93
C ASP A 327 -71.69 42.38 -131.95
N LYS A 328 -71.92 41.59 -130.90
CA LYS A 328 -71.83 40.11 -130.87
C LYS A 328 -72.91 39.50 -129.94
N SER A 329 -74.16 39.89 -130.14
CA SER A 329 -75.27 39.41 -129.30
C SER A 329 -75.78 38.02 -129.71
N ASP A 330 -75.15 36.97 -129.18
CA ASP A 330 -75.82 35.68 -128.87
C ASP A 330 -74.99 34.72 -127.98
N ASP A 331 -73.70 35.00 -127.70
CA ASP A 331 -72.80 34.13 -126.90
C ASP A 331 -72.51 34.67 -125.47
N ILE A 332 -73.39 35.51 -124.92
CA ILE A 332 -73.20 36.14 -123.60
C ILE A 332 -73.98 35.39 -122.50
N THR A 333 -75.09 34.74 -122.83
CA THR A 333 -75.91 33.95 -121.88
C THR A 333 -75.32 32.56 -121.58
N THR A 334 -74.49 32.03 -122.49
CA THR A 334 -73.58 30.89 -122.28
C THR A 334 -72.45 31.29 -121.33
N ARG A 335 -71.70 32.34 -121.69
CA ARG A 335 -70.49 32.77 -120.98
C ARG A 335 -70.76 33.21 -119.54
N THR A 336 -71.82 33.98 -119.28
CA THR A 336 -72.21 34.37 -117.91
C THR A 336 -72.68 33.19 -117.06
N ALA A 337 -73.25 32.13 -117.68
CA ALA A 337 -73.58 30.90 -116.98
C ALA A 337 -72.33 30.05 -116.66
N GLU A 338 -71.33 30.02 -117.55
CA GLU A 338 -70.04 29.40 -117.26
C GLU A 338 -69.25 30.14 -116.17
N GLU A 339 -69.26 31.47 -116.18
CA GLU A 339 -68.61 32.29 -115.15
C GLU A 339 -69.28 32.08 -113.78
N ALA A 340 -70.61 31.94 -113.74
CA ALA A 340 -71.34 31.54 -112.53
C ALA A 340 -71.01 30.10 -112.06
N LEU A 341 -70.79 29.16 -112.99
CA LEU A 341 -70.36 27.79 -112.65
C LEU A 341 -68.91 27.75 -112.12
N LYS A 342 -67.99 28.49 -112.75
CA LYS A 342 -66.59 28.64 -112.30
C LYS A 342 -66.51 29.26 -110.91
N PHE A 343 -67.35 30.27 -110.62
CA PHE A 343 -67.48 30.86 -109.29
C PHE A 343 -67.95 29.81 -108.25
N LEU A 344 -69.01 29.05 -108.56
CA LEU A 344 -69.50 27.99 -107.66
C LEU A 344 -68.50 26.85 -107.44
N GLN A 345 -67.65 26.54 -108.43
CA GLN A 345 -66.59 25.53 -108.29
C GLN A 345 -65.46 26.03 -107.39
N ALA A 346 -65.01 27.28 -107.53
CA ALA A 346 -64.02 27.89 -106.64
C ALA A 346 -64.49 27.93 -105.17
N CYS A 347 -65.79 28.08 -104.94
CA CYS A 347 -66.38 28.00 -103.59
C CYS A 347 -66.33 26.59 -102.96
N LEU A 348 -66.09 25.52 -103.71
CA LEU A 348 -65.97 24.15 -103.17
C LEU A 348 -64.53 23.82 -102.77
N GLU A 349 -63.56 24.15 -103.62
CA GLU A 349 -62.13 23.91 -103.36
C GLU A 349 -61.66 24.59 -102.05
N SER A 350 -62.18 25.79 -101.77
CA SER A 350 -61.93 26.54 -100.51
C SER A 350 -62.42 25.83 -99.23
N ILE A 351 -63.29 24.82 -99.32
CA ILE A 351 -63.83 24.11 -98.14
C ILE A 351 -62.95 22.90 -97.79
N GLU A 352 -62.32 22.28 -98.79
CA GLU A 352 -61.46 21.10 -98.57
C GLU A 352 -60.13 21.50 -97.92
N THR A 353 -59.56 22.66 -98.28
CA THR A 353 -58.31 23.18 -97.70
C THR A 353 -58.41 23.41 -96.19
N ASP A 354 -59.50 24.03 -95.72
CA ASP A 354 -59.75 24.34 -94.31
C ASP A 354 -59.86 23.06 -93.44
N HIS A 355 -60.35 21.96 -94.02
CA HIS A 355 -60.52 20.71 -93.30
C HIS A 355 -59.20 19.96 -93.05
N ILE A 356 -58.21 20.14 -93.93
CA ILE A 356 -56.87 19.53 -93.79
C ILE A 356 -56.08 20.22 -92.67
N ASP A 357 -56.06 21.56 -92.67
CA ASP A 357 -55.26 22.36 -91.72
C ASP A 357 -55.68 22.14 -90.25
N LYS A 358 -56.97 21.83 -90.03
CA LYS A 358 -57.54 21.49 -88.72
C LYS A 358 -57.05 20.16 -88.16
N ILE A 359 -56.69 19.20 -89.02
CA ILE A 359 -56.19 17.87 -88.60
C ILE A 359 -54.73 17.96 -88.14
N ILE A 360 -53.92 18.79 -88.82
CA ILE A 360 -52.49 18.98 -88.51
C ILE A 360 -52.29 19.51 -87.08
N LYS A 361 -53.09 20.50 -86.68
CA LYS A 361 -53.01 21.16 -85.37
C LYS A 361 -53.29 20.23 -84.18
N LEU A 362 -54.09 19.17 -84.37
CA LEU A 362 -54.39 18.20 -83.31
C LEU A 362 -53.21 17.27 -82.99
N ARG A 363 -52.42 16.86 -83.99
CA ARG A 363 -51.31 15.90 -83.81
C ARG A 363 -50.11 16.47 -83.03
N LEU A 364 -49.89 17.78 -83.08
CA LEU A 364 -48.75 18.42 -82.41
C LEU A 364 -48.94 18.45 -80.88
N ASN A 365 -50.14 18.79 -80.40
CA ASN A 365 -50.44 18.93 -78.97
C ASN A 365 -50.33 17.61 -78.17
N SER A 366 -50.44 16.46 -78.82
CA SER A 366 -50.24 15.14 -78.19
C SER A 366 -48.77 14.84 -77.87
N ARG A 367 -47.79 15.40 -78.60
CA ARG A 367 -46.38 15.00 -78.47
C ARG A 367 -45.69 15.63 -77.24
N LEU A 368 -46.03 16.88 -76.93
CA LEU A 368 -45.45 17.66 -75.82
C LEU A 368 -45.74 17.12 -74.41
N LYS A 369 -46.71 16.21 -74.25
CA LYS A 369 -47.08 15.66 -72.92
C LYS A 369 -46.24 14.48 -72.45
N ALA A 370 -45.37 13.92 -73.30
CA ALA A 370 -44.60 12.70 -72.96
C ALA A 370 -43.29 12.98 -72.21
N GLU A 371 -42.57 14.06 -72.55
CA GLU A 371 -41.15 14.25 -72.18
C GLU A 371 -40.91 14.72 -70.73
N VAL A 372 -41.96 14.97 -69.94
CA VAL A 372 -41.87 15.57 -68.60
C VAL A 372 -41.84 14.52 -67.46
N GLY A 373 -42.17 13.24 -67.74
CA GLY A 373 -42.45 12.23 -66.71
C GLY A 373 -41.24 11.66 -65.95
N ASP A 374 -40.08 11.51 -66.59
CA ASP A 374 -39.08 10.51 -66.15
C ASP A 374 -38.00 11.00 -65.16
N ARG A 375 -38.02 12.26 -64.72
CA ARG A 375 -36.90 12.88 -63.95
C ARG A 375 -36.93 12.70 -62.42
N LEU A 376 -37.78 11.85 -61.86
CA LEU A 376 -38.07 11.80 -60.40
C LEU A 376 -37.75 10.47 -59.68
N LYS A 377 -36.90 9.60 -60.21
CA LYS A 377 -36.67 8.23 -59.67
C LYS A 377 -35.21 7.80 -59.43
N ALA A 378 -34.32 8.73 -59.08
CA ALA A 378 -32.94 8.39 -58.72
C ALA A 378 -32.45 9.19 -57.50
N ASN A 379 -32.55 8.60 -56.30
CA ASN A 379 -31.76 8.94 -55.11
C ASN A 379 -32.08 7.98 -53.95
N SER A 380 -31.25 6.96 -53.74
CA SER A 380 -31.27 6.11 -52.53
C SER A 380 -29.96 5.32 -52.40
N CYS A 381 -28.99 5.87 -51.68
CA CYS A 381 -27.76 5.17 -51.29
C CYS A 381 -27.69 5.12 -49.75
N HIS A 382 -27.36 3.96 -49.19
CA HIS A 382 -26.94 3.83 -47.80
C HIS A 382 -25.41 3.84 -47.77
N GLU A 383 -24.82 4.85 -47.14
CA GLU A 383 -23.39 4.90 -46.84
C GLU A 383 -23.14 4.38 -45.41
N ASN A 384 -21.99 3.73 -45.18
CA ASN A 384 -21.65 3.26 -43.83
C ASN A 384 -21.18 4.44 -42.96
N PRO A 385 -21.68 4.58 -41.71
CA PRO A 385 -21.37 5.73 -40.86
C PRO A 385 -19.91 5.81 -40.37
N PHE A 386 -19.07 4.82 -40.72
CA PHE A 386 -17.65 4.78 -40.35
C PHE A 386 -16.72 5.27 -41.46
N ASP A 387 -17.16 5.38 -42.72
CA ASP A 387 -16.25 5.72 -43.82
C ASP A 387 -15.80 7.18 -43.79
N GLY A 388 -16.66 8.10 -43.34
CA GLY A 388 -16.35 9.53 -43.21
C GLY A 388 -15.45 9.94 -42.04
N LEU A 389 -15.22 9.06 -41.05
CA LEU A 389 -14.41 9.39 -39.87
C LEU A 389 -12.91 9.38 -40.18
N ASN A 390 -12.17 10.37 -39.66
CA ASN A 390 -10.72 10.44 -39.79
C ASN A 390 -10.00 9.44 -38.87
N SER A 391 -8.68 9.27 -39.05
CA SER A 391 -7.90 8.26 -38.30
C SER A 391 -7.91 8.48 -36.79
N GLN A 392 -7.93 9.73 -36.32
CA GLN A 392 -7.98 10.08 -34.90
C GLN A 392 -9.37 9.85 -34.32
N GLU A 393 -10.44 10.23 -35.03
CA GLU A 393 -11.83 9.94 -34.62
C GLU A 393 -12.08 8.42 -34.52
N LYS A 394 -11.57 7.65 -35.49
CA LYS A 394 -11.59 6.18 -35.46
C LYS A 394 -10.84 5.61 -34.24
N HIS A 395 -9.70 6.21 -33.88
CA HIS A 395 -8.96 5.84 -32.68
C HIS A 395 -9.71 6.22 -31.39
N GLU A 396 -10.34 7.39 -31.31
CA GLU A 396 -11.12 7.82 -30.14
C GLU A 396 -12.37 6.94 -29.92
N VAL A 397 -13.09 6.57 -30.99
CA VAL A 397 -14.20 5.61 -30.93
C VAL A 397 -13.72 4.23 -30.47
N LEU A 398 -12.60 3.72 -31.00
CA LEU A 398 -12.01 2.45 -30.57
C LEU A 398 -11.62 2.49 -29.08
N MET A 399 -10.98 3.58 -28.62
CA MET A 399 -10.60 3.77 -27.22
C MET A 399 -11.82 3.90 -26.30
N HIS A 400 -12.93 4.49 -26.77
CA HIS A 400 -14.19 4.50 -26.02
C HIS A 400 -14.79 3.09 -25.89
N ILE A 401 -14.76 2.29 -26.96
CA ILE A 401 -15.22 0.89 -26.93
C ILE A 401 -14.37 0.05 -25.97
N LEU A 402 -13.04 0.20 -26.00
CA LEU A 402 -12.12 -0.50 -25.10
C LEU A 402 -12.34 -0.11 -23.63
N ARG A 403 -12.51 1.18 -23.32
CA ARG A 403 -12.85 1.65 -21.96
C ARG A 403 -14.19 1.09 -21.48
N ALA A 404 -15.19 1.06 -22.35
CA ALA A 404 -16.50 0.47 -22.04
C ALA A 404 -16.39 -1.04 -21.76
N ALA A 405 -15.62 -1.78 -22.57
CA ALA A 405 -15.38 -3.22 -22.37
C ALA A 405 -14.65 -3.52 -21.04
N VAL A 406 -13.62 -2.73 -20.68
CA VAL A 406 -12.93 -2.86 -19.38
C VAL A 406 -13.86 -2.55 -18.22
N SER A 407 -14.68 -1.50 -18.33
CA SER A 407 -15.69 -1.16 -17.32
C SER A 407 -16.73 -2.27 -17.16
N LEU A 408 -17.18 -2.86 -18.27
CA LEU A 408 -18.10 -4.01 -18.26
C LEU A 408 -17.46 -5.24 -17.61
N ARG A 409 -16.18 -5.51 -17.88
CA ARG A 409 -15.42 -6.61 -17.24
C ARG A 409 -15.37 -6.45 -15.72
N ALA A 410 -15.08 -5.25 -15.23
CA ALA A 410 -15.06 -4.94 -13.80
C ALA A 410 -16.45 -5.10 -13.16
N VAL A 411 -17.52 -4.67 -13.84
CA VAL A 411 -18.91 -4.89 -13.39
C VAL A 411 -19.26 -6.38 -13.35
N CYS A 412 -18.94 -7.16 -14.39
CA CYS A 412 -19.22 -8.60 -14.43
C CYS A 412 -18.41 -9.41 -13.40
N GLN A 413 -17.18 -8.98 -13.08
CA GLN A 413 -16.37 -9.55 -12.01
C GLN A 413 -16.97 -9.24 -10.63
N ASN A 414 -17.31 -7.98 -10.35
CA ASN A 414 -17.94 -7.57 -9.10
C ASN A 414 -19.35 -8.17 -8.89
N ALA A 415 -20.06 -8.49 -9.98
CA ALA A 415 -21.36 -9.15 -9.96
C ALA A 415 -21.27 -10.70 -9.85
N GLY A 416 -20.08 -11.30 -9.84
CA GLY A 416 -19.89 -12.75 -9.72
C GLY A 416 -20.29 -13.58 -10.95
N ILE A 417 -20.60 -12.94 -12.09
CA ILE A 417 -21.14 -13.58 -13.31
C ILE A 417 -20.07 -14.39 -14.06
N SER A 418 -18.80 -14.26 -13.68
CA SER A 418 -17.61 -14.77 -14.39
C SER A 418 -17.50 -16.30 -14.52
N SER A 419 -18.39 -17.11 -13.91
CA SER A 419 -18.31 -18.58 -13.93
C SER A 419 -19.25 -19.28 -14.91
N GLN A 420 -20.23 -18.59 -15.53
CA GLN A 420 -21.24 -19.22 -16.39
C GLN A 420 -20.99 -19.14 -17.90
N TRP A 421 -19.96 -18.41 -18.36
CA TRP A 421 -19.71 -18.18 -19.79
C TRP A 421 -18.84 -19.24 -20.49
N ASN A 422 -18.32 -20.23 -19.75
CA ASN A 422 -17.39 -21.23 -20.29
C ASN A 422 -18.04 -22.54 -20.75
N GLU A 423 -19.35 -22.73 -20.60
CA GLU A 423 -20.06 -23.94 -21.04
C GLU A 423 -21.18 -23.63 -22.04
N SER A 424 -20.84 -23.72 -23.33
CA SER A 424 -21.80 -23.76 -24.44
C SER A 424 -21.20 -24.56 -25.61
N PRO A 425 -21.36 -25.90 -25.62
CA PRO A 425 -20.69 -26.78 -26.57
C PRO A 425 -21.45 -26.89 -27.90
N HIS A 426 -21.34 -25.89 -28.78
CA HIS A 426 -21.62 -26.03 -30.22
C HIS A 426 -21.05 -24.86 -31.03
N LEU A 427 -19.94 -25.09 -31.76
CA LEU A 427 -19.70 -24.58 -33.13
C LEU A 427 -18.38 -25.10 -33.75
N ASP A 428 -18.10 -26.39 -33.61
CA ASP A 428 -17.00 -27.05 -34.33
C ASP A 428 -17.31 -27.16 -35.84
N ASN A 429 -16.98 -26.12 -36.62
CA ASN A 429 -16.39 -26.20 -37.97
C ASN A 429 -16.27 -24.81 -38.64
N ILE A 430 -15.06 -24.22 -38.63
CA ILE A 430 -14.44 -23.52 -39.77
C ILE A 430 -12.93 -23.60 -39.54
N SER A 431 -12.20 -24.29 -40.43
CA SER A 431 -10.74 -24.44 -40.34
C SER A 431 -10.04 -23.41 -41.23
N CYS A 432 -10.02 -22.14 -40.81
CA CYS A 432 -9.18 -21.11 -41.43
C CYS A 432 -7.83 -21.02 -40.69
N LYS A 433 -6.74 -21.32 -41.40
CA LYS A 433 -5.37 -21.21 -40.86
C LYS A 433 -4.81 -19.81 -41.05
N GLU A 434 -5.27 -18.88 -40.23
CA GLU A 434 -4.60 -17.60 -39.98
C GLU A 434 -4.42 -17.44 -38.47
N GLU A 435 -3.37 -16.72 -38.06
CA GLU A 435 -2.99 -16.57 -36.64
C GLU A 435 -3.92 -15.56 -35.94
N ALA A 436 -5.17 -15.96 -35.75
CA ALA A 436 -6.19 -15.20 -35.07
C ALA A 436 -5.89 -15.12 -33.56
N PHE A 437 -5.14 -14.08 -33.16
CA PHE A 437 -4.96 -13.69 -31.76
C PHE A 437 -6.31 -13.70 -31.03
N SER A 438 -6.42 -14.50 -29.98
CA SER A 438 -7.62 -14.54 -29.16
C SER A 438 -7.81 -13.18 -28.49
N VAL A 439 -9.08 -12.76 -28.35
CA VAL A 439 -9.43 -11.57 -27.56
C VAL A 439 -8.85 -11.67 -26.14
N ASP A 440 -8.79 -12.89 -25.60
CA ASP A 440 -8.20 -13.16 -24.28
C ASP A 440 -6.66 -13.16 -24.27
N GLU A 441 -5.98 -13.21 -25.41
CA GLU A 441 -4.51 -13.01 -25.50
C GLU A 441 -4.18 -11.52 -25.58
N ILE A 442 -4.94 -10.76 -26.37
CA ILE A 442 -4.85 -9.29 -26.42
C ILE A 442 -5.12 -8.69 -25.02
N LEU A 443 -6.12 -9.23 -24.30
CA LEU A 443 -6.46 -8.82 -22.93
C LEU A 443 -5.57 -9.44 -21.82
N LYS A 444 -4.50 -10.17 -22.17
CA LYS A 444 -3.44 -10.65 -21.25
C LYS A 444 -2.12 -9.88 -21.37
N LEU A 445 -2.01 -8.94 -22.31
CA LEU A 445 -0.82 -8.11 -22.45
C LEU A 445 -0.67 -7.14 -21.25
N PRO A 446 0.50 -7.04 -20.61
CA PRO A 446 0.73 -6.10 -19.51
C PRO A 446 0.55 -4.65 -19.97
N ILE A 447 -0.23 -3.88 -19.21
CA ILE A 447 -0.65 -2.51 -19.57
C ILE A 447 0.57 -1.57 -19.67
N GLU A 448 1.65 -1.86 -18.96
CA GLU A 448 2.90 -1.08 -18.98
C GLU A 448 3.58 -1.06 -20.36
N ARG A 449 3.24 -1.98 -21.27
CA ARG A 449 3.81 -2.03 -22.63
C ARG A 449 3.10 -1.16 -23.67
N LEU A 450 2.00 -0.50 -23.33
CA LEU A 450 1.26 0.39 -24.25
C LEU A 450 1.66 1.87 -24.14
N CYS A 451 2.63 2.21 -23.29
CA CYS A 451 3.16 3.57 -23.14
C CYS A 451 4.12 3.94 -24.29
N LEU A 452 3.57 4.33 -25.44
CA LEU A 452 4.30 5.19 -26.38
C LEU A 452 4.47 6.58 -25.74
N GLY A 453 5.71 7.08 -25.74
CA GLY A 453 6.15 8.10 -24.80
C GLY A 453 5.85 9.54 -25.18
N ASP A 454 6.02 10.43 -24.20
CA ASP A 454 6.00 11.88 -24.39
C ASP A 454 7.18 12.57 -23.64
N ALA A 455 7.39 13.86 -23.92
CA ALA A 455 8.71 14.50 -23.90
C ALA A 455 9.50 14.57 -22.56
N VAL A 456 10.84 14.57 -22.71
CA VAL A 456 11.82 14.91 -21.68
C VAL A 456 11.88 16.42 -21.43
N VAL A 457 11.59 16.88 -20.20
CA VAL A 457 12.14 18.15 -19.66
C VAL A 457 12.49 18.00 -18.17
N ASN A 458 13.66 18.53 -17.79
CA ASN A 458 14.25 18.48 -16.45
C ASN A 458 13.35 19.00 -15.31
N LYS A 459 13.46 18.36 -14.13
CA LYS A 459 13.78 19.08 -12.89
C LYS A 459 14.52 18.20 -11.87
N SER A 460 15.14 18.84 -10.90
CA SER A 460 16.21 18.30 -10.04
C SER A 460 15.81 18.20 -8.56
N GLU A 461 16.65 17.48 -7.81
CA GLU A 461 16.91 17.59 -6.36
C GLU A 461 16.38 16.51 -5.38
N ARG A 462 17.34 16.01 -4.58
CA ARG A 462 17.26 15.63 -3.14
C ARG A 462 16.32 14.52 -2.67
N ASN A 463 16.86 13.30 -2.73
CA ASN A 463 17.27 12.54 -1.53
C ASN A 463 16.44 12.69 -0.23
N VAL A 464 15.48 11.78 -0.03
CA VAL A 464 15.12 11.23 1.30
C VAL A 464 14.90 9.72 1.15
N LYS A 465 15.52 8.90 2.01
CA LYS A 465 15.17 7.47 2.12
C LYS A 465 13.97 7.30 3.06
N SER A 466 12.77 7.14 2.51
CA SER A 466 11.60 6.66 3.28
C SER A 466 11.45 5.15 3.12
N VAL A 467 11.89 4.39 4.12
CA VAL A 467 11.52 2.97 4.26
C VAL A 467 10.11 2.92 4.84
N SER A 468 9.14 2.53 4.03
CA SER A 468 7.76 2.26 4.44
C SER A 468 7.59 0.76 4.70
N SER A 469 7.52 0.36 5.97
CA SER A 469 7.09 -0.97 6.39
C SER A 469 5.59 -1.00 6.65
N SER A 470 4.93 -2.09 6.24
CA SER A 470 3.50 -2.36 6.45
C SER A 470 3.24 -3.86 6.25
N ALA A 471 2.28 -4.44 6.98
CA ALA A 471 2.24 -5.85 7.39
C ALA A 471 3.35 -6.16 8.42
N GLN A 472 3.10 -6.37 9.72
CA GLN A 472 1.89 -6.74 10.48
C GLN A 472 1.52 -8.24 10.46
N THR A 473 2.39 -9.08 11.01
CA THR A 473 2.01 -10.27 11.81
C THR A 473 2.93 -10.38 13.05
N ASP A 474 2.49 -11.16 14.03
CA ASP A 474 3.29 -11.82 15.08
C ASP A 474 4.07 -10.92 16.08
N GLU A 475 3.31 -10.33 17.01
CA GLU A 475 3.82 -9.49 18.12
C GLU A 475 4.30 -10.31 19.36
N MET A 476 4.40 -11.64 19.26
CA MET A 476 4.80 -12.52 20.38
C MET A 476 6.31 -12.78 20.50
N ASP A 477 7.06 -12.76 19.39
CA ASP A 477 8.45 -13.25 19.37
C ASP A 477 9.47 -12.20 19.88
N VAL A 478 9.05 -10.95 20.08
CA VAL A 478 9.92 -9.84 20.48
C VAL A 478 10.47 -10.02 21.91
N GLU A 479 9.66 -10.53 22.85
CA GLU A 479 10.14 -10.80 24.22
C GLU A 479 11.13 -11.98 24.25
N GLU A 480 10.91 -13.06 23.48
CA GLU A 480 11.88 -14.15 23.38
C GLU A 480 13.20 -13.68 22.74
N HIS A 481 13.15 -12.83 21.70
CA HIS A 481 14.36 -12.30 21.07
C HIS A 481 15.18 -11.43 22.04
N ILE A 482 14.53 -10.56 22.82
CA ILE A 482 15.21 -9.74 23.84
C ILE A 482 15.81 -10.62 24.95
N ILE A 483 15.09 -11.66 25.39
CA ILE A 483 15.59 -12.61 26.40
C ILE A 483 16.79 -13.41 25.86
N LEU A 484 16.77 -13.84 24.59
CA LEU A 484 17.89 -14.50 23.92
C LEU A 484 19.12 -13.59 23.80
N GLU A 485 18.93 -12.33 23.45
CA GLU A 485 20.01 -11.36 23.27
C GLU A 485 20.65 -10.98 24.61
N MET A 486 19.86 -10.74 25.67
CA MET A 486 20.36 -10.57 27.04
C MET A 486 21.10 -11.81 27.56
N LYS A 487 20.63 -13.02 27.24
CA LYS A 487 21.26 -14.30 27.61
C LYS A 487 22.61 -14.49 26.90
N HIS A 488 22.72 -14.11 25.63
CA HIS A 488 24.00 -14.07 24.90
C HIS A 488 24.96 -13.05 25.52
N HIS A 489 24.50 -11.87 25.89
CA HIS A 489 25.34 -10.86 26.55
C HIS A 489 25.88 -11.33 27.92
N LEU A 490 25.03 -11.98 28.73
CA LEU A 490 25.45 -12.58 30.01
C LEU A 490 26.47 -13.72 29.83
N GLN A 491 26.30 -14.56 28.80
CA GLN A 491 27.29 -15.60 28.49
C GLN A 491 28.62 -15.01 28.00
N ALA A 492 28.60 -13.95 27.20
CA ALA A 492 29.81 -13.24 26.77
C ALA A 492 30.57 -12.61 27.95
N CYS A 493 29.87 -11.93 28.87
CA CYS A 493 30.48 -11.37 30.07
C CYS A 493 31.12 -12.46 30.95
N ASN A 494 30.43 -13.57 31.20
CA ASN A 494 30.97 -14.69 31.97
C ASN A 494 32.19 -15.34 31.30
N ALA A 495 32.23 -15.42 29.96
CA ALA A 495 33.41 -15.91 29.24
C ALA A 495 34.62 -14.96 29.35
N SER A 496 34.39 -13.64 29.41
CA SER A 496 35.46 -12.65 29.58
C SER A 496 36.01 -12.53 31.01
N GLY A 497 35.31 -13.06 32.01
CA GLY A 497 35.68 -12.94 33.43
C GLY A 497 36.68 -13.97 33.96
N ALA A 498 37.05 -14.99 33.18
CA ALA A 498 37.85 -16.14 33.64
C ALA A 498 39.37 -16.00 33.39
N GLY A 499 39.90 -14.77 33.37
CA GLY A 499 41.27 -14.47 32.91
C GLY A 499 41.96 -13.32 33.64
N ALA A 500 41.98 -13.36 34.98
CA ALA A 500 42.76 -12.48 35.85
C ALA A 500 43.25 -13.24 37.08
#